data_AF-A0A6A4NTN0-F1
#
_entry.id   AF-A0A6A4NTN0-F1
#
_cell.length_a   1.000
_cell.length_b   1.000
_cell.length_c   1.000
_cell.angle_alpha   90.00
_cell.angle_beta   90.00
_cell.angle_gamma   90.00
#
_symmetry.space_group_name_H-M   'P 1'
#
loop_
_entity.id
_entity.type
_entity.pdbx_description
1 polymer ?
#
loop_
_entity_poly.entity_id
_entity_poly.type
_entity_poly.pdbx_seq_one_letter_code
_entity_poly.pdbx_strand_id
1 'polypeptide(L)'
;MQIFGTILAPLRDSWGACSRRWLSFTDVDSMIVNGSGVINGQGEDWWGDALLFQRCDGLQLSGLTHINGPGFHVYVVHSKNVTISNVTITAPEHSRNTDGIDISNSQGVIIRDSIIGTGDDCIAIKGGTKFLDISNVKCGPGHGIRFVKILITDVNYMASYVSIVFEER
;
A
#
# COMPACT_ATOMS: atom_id res chain seq x y z
N MET A 1 11.90 -0.95 12.91
CA MET A 1 12.58 -1.87 11.98
C MET A 1 13.27 -1.05 10.90
N GLN A 2 14.54 -1.33 10.62
CA GLN A 2 15.27 -0.69 9.52
C GLN A 2 15.58 -1.71 8.44
N ILE A 3 15.34 -1.36 7.18
CA ILE A 3 15.61 -2.22 6.02
C ILE A 3 16.53 -1.46 5.07
N PHE A 4 17.78 -1.93 4.94
CA PHE A 4 18.77 -1.37 4.03
C PHE A 4 19.15 -2.34 2.89
N GLY A 5 18.94 -3.64 3.10
CA GLY A 5 19.17 -4.67 2.10
C GLY A 5 17.92 -5.00 1.29
N THR A 6 17.99 -6.08 0.53
CA THR A 6 16.85 -6.63 -0.20
C THR A 6 16.21 -7.76 0.59
N ILE A 7 14.92 -7.64 0.86
CA ILE A 7 14.06 -8.75 1.28
C ILE A 7 13.43 -9.31 0.00
N LEU A 8 13.72 -10.57 -0.30
CA LEU A 8 13.25 -11.26 -1.50
C LEU A 8 12.19 -12.28 -1.12
N ALA A 9 11.02 -12.23 -1.78
CA ALA A 9 10.00 -13.24 -1.60
C ALA A 9 10.53 -14.60 -2.06
N PRO A 10 10.17 -15.70 -1.39
CA PRO A 10 10.41 -17.03 -1.92
C PRO A 10 9.50 -17.29 -3.13
N LEU A 11 9.85 -18.27 -3.97
CA LEU A 11 8.96 -18.83 -5.00
C LEU A 11 7.81 -19.63 -4.39
N ARG A 12 6.70 -19.82 -5.12
CA ARG A 12 5.47 -20.46 -4.62
C ARG A 12 5.73 -21.82 -3.99
N ASP A 13 6.48 -22.65 -4.70
CA ASP A 13 6.78 -24.02 -4.28
C ASP A 13 7.69 -24.07 -3.03
N SER A 14 8.35 -22.96 -2.70
CA SER A 14 9.21 -22.82 -1.52
C SER A 14 8.50 -22.22 -0.31
N TRP A 15 7.31 -21.63 -0.45
CA TRP A 15 6.63 -20.94 0.65
C TRP A 15 6.06 -21.88 1.71
N GLY A 16 5.74 -23.12 1.36
CA GLY A 16 5.32 -24.18 2.30
C GLY A 16 4.04 -23.92 3.11
N ALA A 17 3.51 -22.70 3.12
CA ALA A 17 2.36 -22.28 3.90
C ALA A 17 1.11 -22.10 3.02
N CYS A 18 -0.06 -22.42 3.58
CA CYS A 18 -1.35 -22.18 2.93
C CYS A 18 -1.75 -20.69 2.91
N SER A 19 -0.93 -19.80 3.47
CA SER A 19 -1.19 -18.37 3.54
C SER A 19 -0.82 -17.68 2.23
N ARG A 20 -1.72 -16.84 1.73
CA ARG A 20 -1.46 -15.91 0.61
C ARG A 20 -0.79 -14.60 1.06
N ARG A 21 -0.37 -14.49 2.31
CA ARG A 21 0.30 -13.29 2.87
C ARG A 21 1.77 -13.57 3.06
N TRP A 22 2.62 -12.67 2.60
CA TRP A 22 4.07 -12.81 2.77
C TRP A 22 4.56 -12.17 4.08
N LEU A 23 4.59 -10.84 4.14
CA LEU A 23 4.96 -10.10 5.35
C LEU A 23 3.70 -9.53 5.98
N SER A 24 3.36 -9.99 7.18
CA SER A 24 2.16 -9.53 7.89
C SER A 24 2.48 -9.13 9.31
N PHE A 25 2.07 -7.92 9.66
CA PHE A 25 2.12 -7.36 11.00
C PHE A 25 0.68 -7.17 11.48
N THR A 26 0.38 -7.68 12.67
CA THR A 26 -0.97 -7.66 13.23
C THR A 26 -0.89 -7.27 14.70
N ASP A 27 -1.71 -6.32 15.13
CA ASP A 27 -1.76 -5.82 16.52
C ASP A 27 -0.41 -5.24 16.99
N VAL A 28 0.21 -4.39 16.15
CA VAL A 28 1.50 -3.76 16.43
C VAL A 28 1.39 -2.24 16.34
N ASP A 29 1.32 -1.59 17.50
CA ASP A 29 1.21 -0.14 17.58
C ASP A 29 2.57 0.57 17.54
N SER A 30 2.55 1.82 17.07
CA SER A 30 3.69 2.73 16.97
C SER A 30 4.88 2.13 16.20
N MET A 31 4.59 1.22 15.27
CA MET A 31 5.62 0.57 14.47
C MET A 31 6.25 1.56 13.50
N ILE A 32 7.58 1.64 13.53
CA ILE A 32 8.34 2.41 12.55
C ILE A 32 9.06 1.42 11.64
N VAL A 33 8.81 1.51 10.34
CA VAL A 33 9.48 0.75 9.29
C VAL A 33 10.12 1.75 8.34
N ASN A 34 11.45 1.79 8.30
CA ASN A 34 12.16 2.74 7.46
C ASN A 34 13.46 2.18 6.88
N GLY A 35 14.10 2.98 6.03
CA GLY A 35 15.39 2.67 5.42
C GLY A 35 15.40 3.01 3.94
N SER A 36 16.35 2.45 3.21
CA SER A 36 16.52 2.63 1.75
C SER A 36 16.56 1.30 1.00
N GLY A 37 16.16 0.22 1.68
CA GLY A 37 16.20 -1.13 1.14
C GLY A 37 15.02 -1.45 0.22
N VAL A 38 15.03 -2.70 -0.25
CA VAL A 38 14.10 -3.19 -1.27
C VAL A 38 13.27 -4.34 -0.71
N ILE A 39 11.96 -4.31 -0.93
CA ILE A 39 11.05 -5.44 -0.74
C ILE A 39 10.64 -5.91 -2.14
N ASN A 40 11.14 -7.07 -2.56
CA ASN A 40 10.86 -7.63 -3.88
C ASN A 40 9.93 -8.84 -3.75
N GLY A 41 8.69 -8.69 -4.21
CA GLY A 41 7.63 -9.70 -4.13
C GLY A 41 7.72 -10.80 -5.18
N GLN A 42 8.66 -10.72 -6.13
CA GLN A 42 8.83 -11.66 -7.24
C GLN A 42 7.59 -11.90 -8.14
N GLY A 43 6.59 -11.02 -8.13
CA GLY A 43 5.65 -10.76 -9.23
C GLY A 43 4.81 -11.91 -9.81
N GLU A 44 4.70 -13.05 -9.15
CA GLU A 44 3.84 -14.15 -9.60
C GLU A 44 2.49 -14.12 -8.84
N ASP A 45 1.35 -14.23 -9.55
CA ASP A 45 -0.04 -14.13 -9.04
C ASP A 45 -0.45 -15.23 -8.01
N TRP A 46 0.33 -15.49 -6.97
CA TRP A 46 0.02 -16.50 -5.95
C TRP A 46 -0.05 -15.96 -4.53
N TRP A 47 0.52 -14.79 -4.25
CA TRP A 47 0.26 -14.08 -3.01
C TRP A 47 -0.87 -13.07 -3.21
N GLY A 48 -1.68 -12.84 -2.19
CA GLY A 48 -2.66 -11.75 -2.17
C GLY A 48 -2.07 -10.45 -1.65
N ASP A 49 -1.25 -10.52 -0.60
CA ASP A 49 -0.70 -9.35 0.09
C ASP A 49 0.83 -9.50 0.27
N ALA A 50 1.62 -8.62 -0.33
CA ALA A 50 3.07 -8.63 -0.14
C ALA A 50 3.46 -8.11 1.26
N LEU A 51 2.92 -6.95 1.64
CA LEU A 51 3.13 -6.33 2.95
C LEU A 51 1.79 -5.88 3.54
N LEU A 52 1.34 -6.57 4.59
CA LEU A 52 0.08 -6.30 5.29
C LEU A 52 0.32 -5.73 6.69
N PHE A 53 -0.32 -4.60 6.97
CA PHE A 53 -0.45 -4.02 8.30
C PHE A 53 -1.92 -4.05 8.74
N GLN A 54 -2.23 -4.86 9.74
CA GLN A 54 -3.58 -5.03 10.27
C GLN A 54 -3.63 -4.59 11.73
N ARG A 55 -4.51 -3.65 12.09
CA ARG A 55 -4.60 -3.12 13.47
C ARG A 55 -3.25 -2.63 13.99
N CYS A 56 -2.60 -1.77 13.21
CA CYS A 56 -1.30 -1.19 13.55
C CYS A 56 -1.46 0.33 13.72
N ASP A 57 -1.83 0.78 14.91
CA ASP A 57 -2.10 2.19 15.15
C ASP A 57 -0.78 2.97 15.33
N GLY A 58 -0.66 4.15 14.74
CA GLY A 58 0.59 4.93 14.80
C GLY A 58 1.71 4.42 13.88
N LEU A 59 1.39 3.60 12.87
CA LEU A 59 2.34 3.08 11.89
C LEU A 59 3.03 4.20 11.09
N GLN A 60 4.35 4.10 10.96
CA GLN A 60 5.17 4.94 10.07
C GLN A 60 5.98 4.07 9.12
N LEU A 61 5.67 4.13 7.82
CA LEU A 61 6.40 3.45 6.74
C LEU A 61 7.10 4.50 5.87
N SER A 62 8.42 4.39 5.68
CA SER A 62 9.14 5.38 4.88
C SER A 62 10.41 4.91 4.17
N GLY A 63 10.71 5.52 3.02
CA GLY A 63 12.01 5.39 2.32
C GLY A 63 12.23 4.11 1.53
N LEU A 64 11.34 3.12 1.65
CA LEU A 64 11.51 1.80 1.05
C LEU A 64 11.10 1.76 -0.42
N THR A 65 11.74 0.85 -1.15
CA THR A 65 11.35 0.50 -2.52
C THR A 65 10.64 -0.85 -2.54
N HIS A 66 9.46 -0.92 -3.14
CA HIS A 66 8.66 -2.12 -3.31
C HIS A 66 8.60 -2.50 -4.78
N ILE A 67 8.99 -3.73 -5.12
CA ILE A 67 9.09 -4.19 -6.51
C ILE A 67 8.25 -5.45 -6.69
N ASN A 68 7.48 -5.49 -7.78
CA ASN A 68 6.76 -6.66 -8.28
C ASN A 68 5.92 -7.33 -7.19
N GLY A 69 4.96 -6.58 -6.66
CA GLY A 69 3.90 -7.08 -5.82
C GLY A 69 3.08 -8.13 -6.59
N PRO A 70 2.99 -9.39 -6.12
CA PRO A 70 2.12 -10.45 -6.68
C PRO A 70 0.60 -10.20 -6.49
N GLY A 71 0.26 -9.03 -5.95
CA GLY A 71 -1.00 -8.60 -5.37
C GLY A 71 -0.82 -7.12 -4.99
N PHE A 72 -1.40 -6.70 -3.87
CA PHE A 72 -1.11 -5.36 -3.34
C PHE A 72 0.33 -5.29 -2.79
N HIS A 73 1.07 -4.22 -3.09
CA HIS A 73 2.43 -4.03 -2.56
C HIS A 73 2.40 -3.69 -1.07
N VAL A 74 1.49 -2.80 -0.67
CA VAL A 74 1.25 -2.41 0.72
C VAL A 74 -0.25 -2.40 0.97
N TYR A 75 -0.69 -3.09 2.01
CA TYR A 75 -2.09 -3.06 2.44
C TYR A 75 -2.18 -2.65 3.92
N VAL A 76 -2.94 -1.57 4.18
CA VAL A 76 -3.26 -1.08 5.52
C VAL A 76 -4.74 -1.32 5.81
N VAL A 77 -5.03 -2.02 6.90
CA VAL A 77 -6.40 -2.37 7.28
C VAL A 77 -6.64 -2.23 8.79
N HIS A 78 -7.82 -1.73 9.16
CA HIS A 78 -8.23 -1.57 10.57
C HIS A 78 -7.24 -0.77 11.43
N SER A 79 -6.56 0.22 10.85
CA SER A 79 -5.48 0.95 11.52
C SER A 79 -5.78 2.45 11.63
N LYS A 80 -5.16 3.13 12.60
CA LYS A 80 -5.33 4.56 12.84
C LYS A 80 -3.99 5.29 12.85
N ASN A 81 -4.01 6.57 12.44
CA ASN A 81 -2.83 7.44 12.48
C ASN A 81 -1.63 6.83 11.74
N VAL A 82 -1.84 6.50 10.46
CA VAL A 82 -0.82 5.83 9.62
C VAL A 82 -0.16 6.86 8.73
N THR A 83 1.17 6.85 8.65
CA THR A 83 1.94 7.67 7.70
C THR A 83 2.75 6.77 6.78
N ILE A 84 2.56 6.93 5.47
CA ILE A 84 3.38 6.34 4.42
C ILE A 84 4.02 7.48 3.64
N SER A 85 5.36 7.53 3.59
CA SER A 85 6.05 8.66 2.96
C SER A 85 7.35 8.26 2.27
N ASN A 86 7.71 8.94 1.17
CA ASN A 86 8.97 8.69 0.48
C ASN A 86 9.15 7.21 0.05
N VAL A 87 8.06 6.56 -0.40
CA VAL A 87 8.14 5.20 -0.92
C VAL A 87 8.18 5.20 -2.44
N THR A 88 8.89 4.22 -2.99
CA THR A 88 8.88 3.94 -4.44
C THR A 88 8.25 2.57 -4.65
N ILE A 89 7.22 2.49 -5.47
CA ILE A 89 6.53 1.24 -5.80
C ILE A 89 6.54 1.05 -7.31
N THR A 90 7.02 -0.10 -7.76
CA THR A 90 7.11 -0.43 -9.19
C THR A 90 6.65 -1.84 -9.51
N ALA A 91 5.75 -1.99 -10.47
CA ALA A 91 5.43 -3.24 -11.16
C ALA A 91 5.25 -2.99 -12.67
N PRO A 92 5.34 -4.04 -13.52
CA PRO A 92 5.13 -3.89 -14.96
C PRO A 92 3.76 -3.30 -15.30
N GLU A 93 3.69 -2.46 -16.33
CA GLU A 93 2.43 -1.78 -16.73
C GLU A 93 1.27 -2.73 -17.05
N HIS A 94 1.55 -3.96 -17.47
CA HIS A 94 0.54 -4.95 -17.85
C HIS A 94 0.34 -6.04 -16.78
N SER A 95 0.93 -5.91 -15.59
CA SER A 95 0.72 -6.89 -14.51
C SER A 95 -0.62 -6.66 -13.82
N ARG A 96 -1.47 -7.70 -13.80
CA ARG A 96 -2.79 -7.63 -13.17
C ARG A 96 -2.67 -7.63 -11.65
N ASN A 97 -3.61 -6.98 -10.96
CA ASN A 97 -3.75 -7.05 -9.50
C ASN A 97 -2.51 -6.57 -8.72
N THR A 98 -1.74 -5.65 -9.30
CA THR A 98 -0.48 -5.17 -8.71
C THR A 98 -0.64 -3.83 -7.99
N ASP A 99 -1.73 -3.62 -7.26
CA ASP A 99 -2.05 -2.32 -6.69
C ASP A 99 -0.90 -1.83 -5.78
N GLY A 100 -0.68 -0.52 -5.76
CA GLY A 100 0.40 0.09 -5.00
C GLY A 100 0.11 0.08 -3.50
N ILE A 101 -0.82 0.95 -3.08
CA ILE A 101 -1.21 1.06 -1.67
C ILE A 101 -2.72 0.88 -1.53
N ASP A 102 -3.10 -0.14 -0.77
CA ASP A 102 -4.49 -0.41 -0.44
C ASP A 102 -4.80 0.06 0.98
N ILE A 103 -5.98 0.66 1.15
CA ILE A 103 -6.45 1.09 2.46
C ILE A 103 -7.91 0.68 2.66
N SER A 104 -8.21 -0.01 3.76
CA SER A 104 -9.59 -0.29 4.17
C SER A 104 -9.80 -0.10 5.68
N ASN A 105 -11.01 0.28 6.07
CA ASN A 105 -11.43 0.41 7.48
C ASN A 105 -10.43 1.16 8.38
N SER A 106 -9.73 2.16 7.85
CA SER A 106 -8.63 2.85 8.53
C SER A 106 -8.91 4.35 8.66
N GLN A 107 -8.34 5.00 9.68
CA GLN A 107 -8.65 6.41 9.99
C GLN A 107 -7.39 7.26 10.20
N GLY A 108 -7.34 8.44 9.58
CA GLY A 108 -6.18 9.32 9.75
C GLY A 108 -4.95 8.73 9.05
N VAL A 109 -5.07 8.52 7.74
CA VAL A 109 -4.00 7.95 6.92
C VAL A 109 -3.41 9.08 6.08
N ILE A 110 -2.08 9.18 6.06
CA ILE A 110 -1.33 10.15 5.27
C ILE A 110 -0.44 9.38 4.30
N ILE A 111 -0.57 9.65 3.00
CA ILE A 111 0.35 9.15 1.95
C ILE A 111 0.98 10.36 1.28
N ARG A 112 2.31 10.46 1.30
CA ARG A 112 2.97 11.61 0.67
C ARG A 112 4.33 11.33 0.05
N ASP A 113 4.79 12.24 -0.80
CA ASP A 113 6.15 12.28 -1.34
C ASP A 113 6.58 10.96 -2.00
N SER A 114 5.67 10.29 -2.72
CA SER A 114 5.87 8.90 -3.16
C SER A 114 5.73 8.76 -4.67
N ILE A 115 6.42 7.76 -5.24
CA ILE A 115 6.35 7.42 -6.66
C ILE A 115 5.79 6.02 -6.79
N ILE A 116 4.68 5.85 -7.48
CA ILE A 116 3.96 4.58 -7.58
C ILE A 116 3.60 4.35 -9.05
N GLY A 117 4.18 3.32 -9.65
CA GLY A 117 3.87 2.87 -10.99
C GLY A 117 3.59 1.37 -11.00
N THR A 118 2.40 0.97 -11.39
CA THR A 118 1.96 -0.43 -11.36
C THR A 118 1.14 -0.76 -12.61
N GLY A 119 0.64 -1.99 -12.72
CA GLY A 119 -0.32 -2.36 -13.76
C GLY A 119 -1.79 -2.21 -13.32
N ASP A 120 -2.05 -1.79 -12.08
CA ASP A 120 -3.39 -1.65 -11.52
C ASP A 120 -3.52 -0.33 -10.73
N ASP A 121 -4.32 -0.27 -9.67
CA ASP A 121 -4.52 0.93 -8.86
C ASP A 121 -3.20 1.43 -8.23
N CYS A 122 -2.91 2.72 -8.36
CA CYS A 122 -1.80 3.37 -7.66
C CYS A 122 -2.09 3.37 -6.15
N ILE A 123 -3.28 3.83 -5.78
CA ILE A 123 -3.80 3.81 -4.42
C ILE A 123 -5.27 3.39 -4.50
N ALA A 124 -5.63 2.28 -3.85
CA ALA A 124 -7.00 1.77 -3.79
C ALA A 124 -7.62 2.06 -2.42
N ILE A 125 -8.64 2.91 -2.40
CA ILE A 125 -9.36 3.33 -1.20
C ILE A 125 -10.64 2.50 -1.10
N LYS A 126 -10.64 1.53 -0.18
CA LYS A 126 -11.76 0.63 0.08
C LYS A 126 -12.65 1.17 1.22
N GLY A 127 -13.81 0.52 1.41
CA GLY A 127 -14.81 0.93 2.40
C GLY A 127 -14.29 1.06 3.84
N GLY A 128 -14.94 1.95 4.60
CA GLY A 128 -14.64 2.20 6.02
C GLY A 128 -13.45 3.12 6.29
N THR A 129 -12.76 3.63 5.26
CA THR A 129 -11.64 4.56 5.40
C THR A 129 -12.11 5.99 5.64
N LYS A 130 -11.50 6.73 6.57
CA LYS A 130 -11.85 8.12 6.93
C LYS A 130 -10.61 8.99 7.14
N PHE A 131 -10.68 10.28 6.82
CA PHE A 131 -9.58 11.24 7.00
C PHE A 131 -8.29 10.75 6.32
N LEU A 132 -8.28 10.78 4.99
CA LEU A 132 -7.17 10.35 4.15
C LEU A 132 -6.57 11.58 3.45
N ASP A 133 -5.29 11.83 3.67
CA ASP A 133 -4.53 12.90 3.02
C ASP A 133 -3.54 12.29 2.02
N ILE A 134 -3.59 12.74 0.76
CA ILE A 134 -2.69 12.30 -0.31
C ILE A 134 -2.06 13.53 -0.98
N SER A 135 -0.76 13.71 -0.79
CA SER A 135 -0.04 14.89 -1.30
C SER A 135 1.30 14.52 -1.93
N ASN A 136 1.68 15.19 -3.02
CA ASN A 136 2.95 14.95 -3.70
C ASN A 136 3.18 13.46 -4.05
N VAL A 137 2.16 12.79 -4.60
CA VAL A 137 2.27 11.40 -5.07
C VAL A 137 2.23 11.38 -6.59
N LYS A 138 3.29 10.82 -7.20
CA LYS A 138 3.32 10.56 -8.65
C LYS A 138 2.79 9.16 -8.91
N CYS A 139 1.61 9.08 -9.54
CA CYS A 139 1.03 7.82 -10.02
C CYS A 139 1.31 7.65 -11.52
N GLY A 140 1.75 6.47 -11.94
CA GLY A 140 1.85 6.10 -13.35
C GLY A 140 3.07 5.22 -13.67
N PRO A 141 2.92 4.16 -14.48
CA PRO A 141 1.68 3.67 -15.12
C PRO A 141 0.66 3.11 -14.11
N GLY A 142 -0.54 2.74 -14.58
CA GLY A 142 -1.61 2.11 -13.79
C GLY A 142 -2.97 2.81 -13.89
N HIS A 143 -3.90 2.44 -13.02
CA HIS A 143 -5.29 2.93 -12.96
C HIS A 143 -5.47 4.20 -12.12
N GLY A 144 -4.38 4.74 -11.56
CA GLY A 144 -4.39 5.95 -10.73
C GLY A 144 -4.97 5.71 -9.33
N ILE A 145 -5.43 6.78 -8.68
CA ILE A 145 -6.04 6.71 -7.34
C ILE A 145 -7.52 6.36 -7.51
N ARG A 146 -7.99 5.27 -6.90
CA ARG A 146 -9.35 4.75 -7.10
C ARG A 146 -10.09 4.51 -5.79
N PHE A 147 -11.39 4.79 -5.82
CA PHE A 147 -12.31 4.43 -4.75
C PHE A 147 -12.99 3.11 -5.10
N VAL A 148 -12.64 2.03 -4.39
CA VAL A 148 -13.18 0.69 -4.63
C VAL A 148 -14.46 0.53 -3.79
N LYS A 149 -15.60 0.62 -4.47
CA LYS A 149 -16.94 0.63 -3.86
C LYS A 149 -17.41 -0.79 -3.52
N ILE A 150 -17.20 -1.22 -2.28
CA ILE A 150 -17.98 -2.31 -1.68
C ILE A 150 -18.73 -1.71 -0.48
N LEU A 151 -20.03 -1.47 -0.67
CA LEU A 151 -21.02 -0.93 0.28
C LEU A 151 -20.63 0.40 0.95
N ILE A 152 -20.89 1.52 0.24
CA ILE A 152 -20.87 2.86 0.84
C ILE A 152 -22.31 3.38 0.84
N THR A 153 -22.94 3.46 2.02
CA THR A 153 -24.27 4.06 2.20
C THR A 153 -24.25 5.58 2.27
N ASP A 154 -23.08 6.24 2.28
CA ASP A 154 -22.99 7.70 2.31
C ASP A 154 -21.87 8.23 1.41
N VAL A 155 -22.22 8.51 0.15
CA VAL A 155 -21.34 9.15 -0.84
C VAL A 155 -20.97 10.59 -0.42
N ASN A 156 -21.79 11.21 0.44
CA ASN A 156 -21.63 12.60 0.88
C ASN A 156 -20.55 12.82 1.95
N TYR A 157 -20.06 11.77 2.63
CA TYR A 157 -19.06 11.91 3.71
C TYR A 157 -17.60 11.81 3.24
N MET A 158 -17.37 11.32 2.01
CA MET A 158 -16.01 11.01 1.51
C MET A 158 -15.40 12.14 0.67
N ALA A 159 -16.22 12.98 0.05
CA ALA A 159 -15.73 14.12 -0.75
C ALA A 159 -15.23 15.29 0.11
N SER A 160 -15.55 15.32 1.41
CA SER A 160 -15.23 16.43 2.32
C SER A 160 -13.83 16.37 2.94
N TYR A 161 -13.07 15.27 2.78
CA TYR A 161 -11.81 15.08 3.53
C TYR A 161 -10.70 14.34 2.75
N VAL A 162 -10.76 14.26 1.43
CA VAL A 162 -9.63 13.79 0.61
C VAL A 162 -9.03 15.00 -0.09
N SER A 163 -7.95 15.54 0.48
CA SER A 163 -7.12 16.52 -0.20
C SER A 163 -6.22 15.76 -1.17
N ILE A 164 -6.50 15.83 -2.46
CA ILE A 164 -5.58 15.38 -3.51
C ILE A 164 -4.90 16.63 -4.05
N VAL A 165 -3.66 16.88 -3.62
CA VAL A 165 -2.85 17.98 -4.15
C VAL A 165 -2.07 17.45 -5.36
N PHE A 166 -2.55 17.73 -6.56
CA PHE A 166 -1.77 17.55 -7.79
C PHE A 166 -0.85 18.76 -7.97
N GLU A 167 0.46 18.53 -8.06
CA GLU A 167 1.39 19.54 -8.56
C GLU A 167 1.51 19.34 -10.07
N GLU A 168 0.94 20.28 -10.84
CA GLU A 168 1.07 20.31 -12.30
C GLU A 168 2.55 20.51 -12.67
N ARG A 169 3.05 19.74 -13.64
CA ARG A 169 4.27 20.10 -14.38
C ARG A 169 3.88 20.64 -15.74
#